data_AF-A0AAV6C2U2-F1
#
_entry.id   AF-A0AAV6C2U2-F1
#
_cell.length_a   1.000
_cell.length_b   1.000
_cell.length_c   1.000
_cell.angle_alpha   90.00
_cell.angle_beta   90.00
_cell.angle_gamma   90.00
#
_symmetry.space_group_name_H-M   'P 1'
#
loop_
_entity.id
_entity.type
_entity.pdbx_description
1 polymer ?
#
loop_
_entity_poly.entity_id
_entity_poly.type
_entity_poly.pdbx_seq_one_letter_code
_entity_poly.pdbx_strand_id
1 'polypeptide(L)'
;MRPVAERIDLPSTMPDVNVAPTEYTRLLGFPRGWVLEGRSLGLADWARAWYAKNGRPWVYARQAESLKIAGDTIRIDGVPFTSKRLQNTLQQAKAHCVILVAVGAGPEAEEEARRRWEDEKPDEYFFLEMFGSAVVEHLTTLTGANLCDWAERRHMAVLPHYSPGYAEWDIAEQPRLLELMKRTGTPPFPSGVEVLESGMLRPKKTLLAVFGLTRHTERVRRLTELVPCENCSYASCQYRRAPYRRAPRANGQEATERLAVLDYEAEYSVNTKALKKWAEERLSLRTCEDGTIHALFRYEGTTCNNMGRPLTFHYNVKLGPRGEGYPIREQRCAPAGDDTGHTHMCQYLENPGRMMAAIEREKPLSRQRLNAVLAWRRPACATGCYCEPSSREHKWGLVLETIHYALVQMELAQDAEPS
;
A
#
# COMPACT_ATOMS: atom_id res chain seq x y z
N MET A 1 41.76 -1.96 -6.07
CA MET A 1 40.76 -2.93 -6.55
C MET A 1 39.38 -2.30 -6.39
N ARG A 2 38.69 -1.96 -7.50
CA ARG A 2 37.25 -1.64 -7.43
C ARG A 2 36.53 -2.92 -7.00
N PRO A 3 35.60 -2.89 -6.03
CA PRO A 3 34.80 -4.07 -5.77
C PRO A 3 34.05 -4.43 -7.06
N VAL A 4 34.14 -5.70 -7.44
CA VAL A 4 33.41 -6.29 -8.57
C VAL A 4 31.96 -5.85 -8.47
N ALA A 5 31.40 -5.30 -9.54
CA ALA A 5 29.99 -4.92 -9.59
C ALA A 5 29.14 -6.11 -9.11
N GLU A 6 28.52 -5.96 -7.94
CA GLU A 6 27.69 -7.01 -7.35
C GLU A 6 26.53 -7.29 -8.29
N ARG A 7 26.57 -8.46 -8.94
CA ARG A 7 25.65 -8.82 -10.01
C ARG A 7 24.26 -9.10 -9.42
N ILE A 8 23.23 -8.55 -10.06
CA ILE A 8 21.84 -8.91 -9.76
C ILE A 8 21.58 -10.25 -10.43
N ASP A 9 21.52 -11.32 -9.64
CA ASP A 9 21.02 -12.62 -10.10
C ASP A 9 19.49 -12.62 -10.02
N LEU A 10 18.83 -12.13 -11.09
CA LEU A 10 17.42 -12.45 -11.29
C LEU A 10 17.32 -13.88 -11.85
N PRO A 11 16.41 -14.72 -11.33
CA PRO A 11 16.26 -16.08 -11.82
C PRO A 11 15.98 -16.08 -13.33
N SER A 12 16.80 -16.82 -14.08
CA SER A 12 16.75 -16.97 -15.55
C SER A 12 15.62 -17.88 -16.05
N THR A 13 14.65 -18.21 -15.20
CA THR A 13 13.50 -19.06 -15.53
C THR A 13 12.35 -18.22 -16.08
N MET A 14 11.48 -18.79 -16.92
CA MET A 14 10.21 -18.12 -17.27
C MET A 14 9.53 -17.66 -15.97
N PRO A 15 9.21 -16.37 -15.84
CA PRO A 15 8.66 -15.84 -14.60
C PRO A 15 7.27 -16.44 -14.36
N ASP A 16 6.98 -16.77 -13.12
CA ASP A 16 5.65 -17.26 -12.74
C ASP A 16 4.61 -16.14 -12.90
N VAL A 17 3.57 -16.42 -13.68
CA VAL A 17 2.49 -15.48 -13.99
C VAL A 17 1.25 -15.87 -13.20
N ASN A 18 1.15 -15.29 -12.01
CA ASN A 18 -0.02 -15.42 -11.15
C ASN A 18 -0.70 -14.06 -10.94
N VAL A 19 -1.31 -13.53 -12.00
CA VAL A 19 -2.03 -12.26 -11.97
C VAL A 19 -3.20 -12.35 -10.98
N ALA A 20 -3.21 -11.49 -9.96
CA ALA A 20 -4.28 -11.42 -8.98
C ALA A 20 -5.65 -11.14 -9.66
N PRO A 21 -6.72 -11.87 -9.30
CA PRO A 21 -8.06 -11.65 -9.89
C PRO A 21 -8.56 -10.21 -9.74
N THR A 22 -8.27 -9.57 -8.61
CA THR A 22 -8.64 -8.18 -8.33
C THR A 22 -7.94 -7.19 -9.26
N GLU A 23 -6.70 -7.45 -9.64
CA GLU A 23 -5.93 -6.58 -10.52
C GLU A 23 -6.40 -6.69 -11.97
N TYR A 24 -6.69 -7.91 -12.43
CA TYR A 24 -7.25 -8.12 -13.75
C TYR A 24 -8.65 -7.52 -13.88
N THR A 25 -9.50 -7.71 -12.86
CA THR A 25 -10.85 -7.12 -12.79
C THR A 25 -10.80 -5.58 -12.86
N ARG A 26 -9.82 -4.96 -12.20
CA ARG A 26 -9.60 -3.50 -12.26
C ARG A 26 -9.23 -3.04 -13.67
N LEU A 27 -8.34 -3.76 -14.36
CA LEU A 27 -7.91 -3.43 -15.73
C LEU A 27 -9.04 -3.63 -16.76
N LEU A 28 -9.96 -4.55 -16.51
CA LEU A 28 -11.18 -4.71 -17.29
C LEU A 28 -12.20 -3.57 -17.06
N GLY A 29 -11.92 -2.63 -16.15
CA GLY A 29 -12.75 -1.46 -15.88
C GLY A 29 -13.85 -1.67 -14.83
N PHE A 30 -13.88 -2.82 -14.16
CA PHE A 30 -14.85 -3.08 -13.09
C PHE A 30 -14.44 -2.40 -11.76
N PRO A 31 -15.41 -1.97 -10.93
CA PRO A 31 -15.14 -1.38 -9.63
C PRO A 31 -14.43 -2.34 -8.66
N ARG A 32 -13.76 -1.77 -7.67
CA ARG A 32 -13.14 -2.56 -6.59
C ARG A 32 -14.18 -3.41 -5.86
N GLY A 33 -13.87 -4.70 -5.67
CA GLY A 33 -14.74 -5.67 -4.99
C GLY A 33 -15.82 -6.28 -5.88
N TRP A 34 -15.87 -5.88 -7.16
CA TRP A 34 -16.74 -6.53 -8.14
C TRP A 34 -16.34 -7.99 -8.36
N VAL A 35 -17.33 -8.87 -8.44
CA VAL A 35 -17.16 -10.31 -8.73
C VAL A 35 -17.63 -10.55 -10.16
N LEU A 36 -16.76 -11.12 -11.01
CA LEU A 36 -17.11 -11.44 -12.38
C LEU A 36 -18.08 -12.63 -12.43
N GLU A 37 -19.08 -12.55 -13.29
CA GLU A 37 -20.12 -13.57 -13.45
C GLU A 37 -20.47 -13.78 -14.94
N GLY A 38 -21.08 -14.94 -15.24
CA GLY A 38 -21.57 -15.28 -16.58
C GLY A 38 -20.47 -15.15 -17.66
N ARG A 39 -20.80 -14.45 -18.76
CA ARG A 39 -19.89 -14.27 -19.90
C ARG A 39 -18.58 -13.57 -19.52
N SER A 40 -18.62 -12.61 -18.61
CA SER A 40 -17.42 -11.87 -18.19
C SER A 40 -16.42 -12.75 -17.44
N LEU A 41 -16.91 -13.65 -16.58
CA LEU A 41 -16.08 -14.66 -15.92
C LEU A 41 -15.51 -15.64 -16.94
N GLY A 42 -16.33 -16.15 -17.86
CA GLY A 42 -15.89 -17.08 -18.90
C GLY A 42 -14.79 -16.51 -19.79
N LEU A 43 -14.89 -15.23 -20.20
CA LEU A 43 -13.85 -14.55 -20.97
C LEU A 43 -12.58 -14.32 -20.16
N ALA A 44 -12.70 -13.96 -18.88
CA ALA A 44 -11.56 -13.78 -17.99
C ALA A 44 -10.78 -15.08 -17.78
N ASP A 45 -11.49 -16.18 -17.53
CA ASP A 45 -10.92 -17.51 -17.36
C ASP A 45 -10.29 -18.02 -18.66
N TRP A 46 -10.97 -17.81 -19.80
CA TRP A 46 -10.41 -18.12 -21.12
C TRP A 46 -9.10 -17.37 -21.38
N ALA A 47 -9.06 -16.06 -21.18
CA ALA A 47 -7.86 -15.25 -21.43
C ALA A 47 -6.68 -15.71 -20.56
N ARG A 48 -6.95 -16.01 -19.28
CA ARG A 48 -5.95 -16.54 -18.34
C ARG A 48 -5.44 -17.91 -18.78
N ALA A 49 -6.35 -18.83 -19.11
CA ALA A 49 -5.98 -20.18 -19.55
C ALA A 49 -5.21 -20.15 -20.87
N TRP A 50 -5.64 -19.31 -21.82
CA TRP A 50 -4.96 -19.11 -23.08
C TRP A 50 -3.54 -18.58 -22.87
N TYR A 51 -3.37 -17.54 -22.04
CA TYR A 51 -2.06 -16.97 -21.79
C TYR A 51 -1.14 -17.93 -21.03
N ALA A 52 -1.65 -18.67 -20.04
CA ALA A 52 -0.87 -19.67 -19.31
C ALA A 52 -0.29 -20.76 -20.25
N LYS A 53 -1.00 -21.10 -21.31
CA LYS A 53 -0.54 -22.08 -22.32
C LYS A 53 0.43 -21.47 -23.34
N ASN A 54 0.12 -20.27 -23.84
CA ASN A 54 0.75 -19.73 -25.05
C ASN A 54 1.73 -18.59 -24.78
N GLY A 55 1.54 -17.81 -23.71
CA GLY A 55 2.34 -16.63 -23.40
C GLY A 55 3.80 -16.97 -23.10
N ARG A 56 4.71 -16.07 -23.51
CA ARG A 56 6.14 -16.15 -23.20
C ARG A 56 6.59 -14.86 -22.52
N PRO A 57 6.20 -14.67 -21.24
CA PRO A 57 6.60 -13.50 -20.47
C PRO A 57 8.12 -13.50 -20.24
N TRP A 58 8.69 -12.31 -20.11
CA TRP A 58 10.10 -12.15 -19.84
C TRP A 58 10.36 -10.94 -18.95
N VAL A 59 11.46 -11.02 -18.20
CA VAL A 59 12.00 -9.94 -17.38
C VAL A 59 13.48 -9.79 -17.71
N TYR A 60 13.89 -8.56 -17.94
CA TYR A 60 15.28 -8.15 -18.06
C TYR A 60 15.57 -7.16 -16.94
N ALA A 61 16.67 -7.34 -16.23
CA ALA A 61 17.19 -6.29 -15.36
C ALA A 61 18.70 -6.25 -15.41
N ARG A 62 19.24 -5.03 -15.24
CA ARG A 62 20.65 -4.82 -14.98
C ARG A 62 20.86 -3.62 -14.09
N GLN A 63 21.95 -3.67 -13.33
CA GLN A 63 22.43 -2.51 -12.62
C GLN A 63 23.17 -1.57 -13.60
N ALA A 64 23.00 -0.26 -13.45
CA ALA A 64 23.82 0.73 -14.15
C ALA A 64 25.23 0.78 -13.55
N GLU A 65 26.24 0.97 -14.40
CA GLU A 65 27.64 1.11 -13.99
C GLU A 65 27.91 2.49 -13.38
N SER A 66 27.17 3.51 -13.81
CA SER A 66 27.30 4.86 -13.24
C SER A 66 25.99 5.63 -13.21
N LEU A 67 25.81 6.38 -12.13
CA LEU A 67 24.75 7.37 -11.96
C LEU A 67 25.38 8.71 -11.59
N LYS A 68 25.07 9.76 -12.33
CA LYS A 68 25.43 11.14 -11.98
C LYS A 68 24.21 12.04 -12.12
N ILE A 69 24.02 12.92 -11.16
CA ILE A 69 22.95 13.93 -11.19
C ILE A 69 23.62 15.30 -11.13
N ALA A 70 23.42 16.13 -12.14
CA ALA A 70 24.04 17.45 -12.24
C ALA A 70 23.08 18.43 -12.90
N GLY A 71 22.82 19.58 -12.26
CA GLY A 71 21.81 20.54 -12.72
C GLY A 71 20.45 19.85 -12.81
N ASP A 72 19.83 19.89 -13.99
CA ASP A 72 18.53 19.27 -14.31
C ASP A 72 18.66 17.93 -15.08
N THR A 73 19.87 17.37 -15.17
CA THR A 73 20.15 16.17 -15.96
C THR A 73 20.55 14.98 -15.09
N ILE A 74 19.94 13.83 -15.38
CA ILE A 74 20.34 12.52 -14.85
C ILE A 74 21.17 11.83 -15.93
N ARG A 75 22.40 11.40 -15.60
CA ARG A 75 23.25 10.60 -16.49
C ARG A 75 23.36 9.17 -15.96
N ILE A 76 22.86 8.22 -16.74
CA ILE A 76 22.94 6.78 -16.47
C ILE A 76 23.87 6.17 -17.50
N ASP A 77 24.98 5.58 -17.07
CA ASP A 77 26.06 5.07 -17.97
C ASP A 77 26.49 6.10 -19.02
N GLY A 78 26.57 7.37 -18.60
CA GLY A 78 26.92 8.51 -19.46
C GLY A 78 25.79 9.01 -20.36
N VAL A 79 24.67 8.29 -20.47
CA VAL A 79 23.50 8.67 -21.28
C VAL A 79 22.63 9.67 -20.50
N PRO A 80 22.35 10.87 -21.05
CA PRO A 80 21.56 11.89 -20.37
C PRO A 80 20.04 11.67 -20.53
N PHE A 81 19.32 11.93 -19.45
CA PHE A 81 17.86 11.94 -19.35
C PHE A 81 17.38 13.19 -18.60
N THR A 82 16.20 13.66 -18.97
CA THR A 82 15.57 14.86 -18.43
C THR A 82 14.24 14.48 -17.78
N SER A 83 14.27 14.27 -16.47
CA SER A 83 13.05 14.09 -15.69
C SER A 83 13.19 14.74 -14.33
N LYS A 84 12.44 15.82 -14.10
CA LYS A 84 12.47 16.58 -12.86
C LYS A 84 11.97 15.74 -11.68
N ARG A 85 10.89 14.96 -11.88
CA ARG A 85 10.36 14.07 -10.85
C ARG A 85 11.32 12.92 -10.51
N LEU A 86 11.89 12.24 -11.50
CA LEU A 86 12.88 11.18 -11.24
C LEU A 86 14.12 11.77 -10.56
N GLN A 87 14.59 12.92 -11.01
CA GLN A 87 15.75 13.60 -10.45
C GLN A 87 15.54 13.91 -8.97
N ASN A 88 14.44 14.58 -8.62
CA ASN A 88 14.10 14.92 -7.25
C ASN A 88 14.03 13.67 -6.38
N THR A 89 13.40 12.61 -6.89
CA THR A 89 13.31 11.31 -6.20
C THR A 89 14.69 10.73 -5.90
N LEU A 90 15.57 10.66 -6.91
CA LEU A 90 16.92 10.13 -6.76
C LEU A 90 17.77 11.01 -5.82
N GLN A 91 17.69 12.33 -5.91
CA GLN A 91 18.44 13.26 -5.06
C GLN A 91 18.00 13.20 -3.59
N GLN A 92 16.70 13.27 -3.33
CA GLN A 92 16.16 13.22 -1.96
C GLN A 92 16.50 11.89 -1.26
N ALA A 93 16.37 10.79 -2.01
CA ALA A 93 16.77 9.47 -1.56
C ALA A 93 18.30 9.30 -1.41
N LYS A 94 19.11 10.24 -1.92
CA LYS A 94 20.56 10.07 -2.09
C LYS A 94 20.88 8.75 -2.80
N ALA A 95 20.18 8.50 -3.91
CA ALA A 95 20.41 7.33 -4.73
C ALA A 95 21.86 7.33 -5.25
N HIS A 96 22.52 6.20 -5.11
CA HIS A 96 23.91 5.99 -5.50
C HIS A 96 24.03 5.15 -6.78
N CYS A 97 22.94 4.50 -7.18
CA CYS A 97 22.86 3.66 -8.36
C CYS A 97 21.41 3.59 -8.85
N VAL A 98 21.20 3.05 -10.05
CA VAL A 98 19.88 2.68 -10.59
C VAL A 98 19.93 1.27 -11.17
N ILE A 99 18.78 0.60 -11.17
CA ILE A 99 18.55 -0.66 -11.87
C ILE A 99 17.62 -0.35 -13.03
N LEU A 100 18.05 -0.75 -14.23
CA LEU A 100 17.25 -0.68 -15.44
C LEU A 100 16.50 -2.00 -15.58
N VAL A 101 15.17 -1.94 -15.67
CA VAL A 101 14.29 -3.11 -15.77
C VAL A 101 13.42 -2.99 -17.00
N ALA A 102 13.35 -4.05 -17.79
CA ALA A 102 12.35 -4.19 -18.85
C ALA A 102 11.52 -5.44 -18.59
N VAL A 103 10.21 -5.35 -18.76
CA VAL A 103 9.31 -6.50 -18.65
C VAL A 103 8.41 -6.54 -19.86
N GLY A 104 8.07 -7.75 -20.30
CA GLY A 104 7.13 -7.94 -21.42
C GLY A 104 6.26 -9.16 -21.22
N ALA A 105 5.01 -9.08 -21.69
CA ALA A 105 4.10 -10.21 -21.75
C ALA A 105 4.35 -11.12 -22.98
N GLY A 106 5.35 -10.80 -23.81
CA GLY A 106 5.56 -11.45 -25.10
C GLY A 106 4.59 -10.95 -26.19
N PRO A 107 4.89 -11.22 -27.48
CA PRO A 107 4.03 -10.82 -28.59
C PRO A 107 2.76 -11.67 -28.72
N GLU A 108 2.73 -12.88 -28.14
CA GLU A 108 1.73 -13.90 -28.45
C GLU A 108 0.31 -13.43 -28.10
N ALA A 109 0.14 -12.75 -26.96
CA ALA A 109 -1.16 -12.23 -26.54
C ALA A 109 -1.68 -11.13 -27.46
N GLU A 110 -0.80 -10.25 -27.93
CA GLU A 110 -1.16 -9.17 -28.87
C GLU A 110 -1.52 -9.74 -30.24
N GLU A 111 -0.76 -10.73 -30.72
CA GLU A 111 -1.01 -11.40 -31.99
C GLU A 111 -2.35 -12.16 -31.99
N GLU A 112 -2.63 -12.90 -30.91
CA GLU A 112 -3.90 -13.60 -30.77
C GLU A 112 -5.06 -12.63 -30.59
N ALA A 113 -4.90 -11.59 -29.78
CA ALA A 113 -5.94 -10.58 -29.65
C ALA A 113 -6.27 -10.00 -31.03
N ARG A 114 -5.26 -9.62 -31.84
CA ARG A 114 -5.48 -9.14 -33.20
C ARG A 114 -6.30 -10.14 -34.05
N ARG A 115 -6.03 -11.45 -33.94
CA ARG A 115 -6.86 -12.47 -34.62
C ARG A 115 -8.30 -12.46 -34.12
N ARG A 116 -8.54 -12.34 -32.81
CA ARG A 116 -9.90 -12.22 -32.26
C ARG A 116 -10.64 -10.98 -32.75
N TRP A 117 -9.92 -9.88 -32.97
CA TRP A 117 -10.50 -8.70 -33.59
C TRP A 117 -10.90 -8.95 -35.05
N GLU A 118 -10.04 -9.62 -35.83
CA GLU A 118 -10.30 -9.99 -37.23
C GLU A 118 -11.44 -11.02 -37.36
N ASP A 119 -11.60 -11.90 -36.38
CA ASP A 119 -12.69 -12.88 -36.27
C ASP A 119 -14.02 -12.28 -35.77
N GLU A 120 -14.14 -10.95 -35.65
CA GLU A 120 -15.31 -10.24 -35.13
C GLU A 120 -15.67 -10.61 -33.68
N LYS A 121 -14.65 -10.89 -32.84
CA LYS A 121 -14.79 -11.22 -31.41
C LYS A 121 -14.15 -10.14 -30.53
N PRO A 122 -14.78 -8.95 -30.44
CA PRO A 122 -14.19 -7.80 -29.75
C PRO A 122 -14.07 -8.00 -28.23
N ASP A 123 -14.88 -8.87 -27.63
CA ASP A 123 -14.82 -9.21 -26.22
C ASP A 123 -13.63 -10.12 -25.88
N GLU A 124 -13.39 -11.18 -26.67
CA GLU A 124 -12.19 -12.01 -26.56
C GLU A 124 -10.91 -11.17 -26.78
N TYR A 125 -10.92 -10.27 -27.79
CA TYR A 125 -9.84 -9.29 -28.00
C TYR A 125 -9.55 -8.46 -26.74
N PHE A 126 -10.59 -7.80 -26.20
CA PHE A 126 -10.43 -6.87 -25.09
C PHE A 126 -9.91 -7.57 -23.83
N PHE A 127 -10.47 -8.74 -23.50
CA PHE A 127 -10.05 -9.48 -22.32
C PHE A 127 -8.59 -9.95 -22.44
N LEU A 128 -8.18 -10.48 -23.59
CA LEU A 128 -6.79 -10.92 -23.76
C LEU A 128 -5.80 -9.74 -23.78
N GLU A 129 -6.16 -8.61 -24.39
CA GLU A 129 -5.35 -7.39 -24.36
C GLU A 129 -5.16 -6.86 -22.94
N MET A 130 -6.23 -6.84 -22.13
CA MET A 130 -6.17 -6.40 -20.74
C MET A 130 -5.40 -7.39 -19.88
N PHE A 131 -5.50 -8.69 -20.15
CA PHE A 131 -4.72 -9.70 -19.45
C PHE A 131 -3.22 -9.51 -19.72
N GLY A 132 -2.82 -9.24 -20.97
CA GLY A 132 -1.42 -8.92 -21.30
C GLY A 132 -0.88 -7.70 -20.54
N SER A 133 -1.70 -6.65 -20.35
CA SER A 133 -1.35 -5.53 -19.47
C SER A 133 -1.21 -5.94 -18.01
N ALA A 134 -2.11 -6.81 -17.52
CA ALA A 134 -2.07 -7.33 -16.15
C ALA A 134 -0.81 -8.17 -15.87
N VAL A 135 -0.33 -8.91 -16.87
CA VAL A 135 0.94 -9.65 -16.78
C VAL A 135 2.11 -8.68 -16.60
N VAL A 136 2.19 -7.61 -17.41
CA VAL A 136 3.24 -6.60 -17.28
C VAL A 136 3.24 -5.95 -15.88
N GLU A 137 2.07 -5.59 -15.36
CA GLU A 137 1.95 -5.02 -14.01
C GLU A 137 2.35 -6.01 -12.90
N HIS A 138 1.94 -7.27 -13.03
CA HIS A 138 2.34 -8.36 -12.12
C HIS A 138 3.86 -8.55 -12.11
N LEU A 139 4.47 -8.68 -13.29
CA LEU A 139 5.92 -8.87 -13.44
C LEU A 139 6.71 -7.67 -12.91
N THR A 140 6.21 -6.45 -13.14
CA THR A 140 6.84 -5.23 -12.60
C THR A 140 6.80 -5.22 -11.07
N THR A 141 5.67 -5.61 -10.49
CA THR A 141 5.47 -5.68 -9.03
C THR A 141 6.36 -6.76 -8.40
N LEU A 142 6.36 -7.96 -8.99
CA LEU A 142 7.20 -9.08 -8.55
C LEU A 142 8.70 -8.73 -8.66
N THR A 143 9.11 -8.12 -9.78
CA THR A 143 10.49 -7.69 -9.98
C THR A 143 10.88 -6.63 -8.93
N GLY A 144 10.01 -5.66 -8.67
CA GLY A 144 10.22 -4.68 -7.60
C GLY A 144 10.39 -5.32 -6.22
N ALA A 145 9.55 -6.29 -5.87
CA ALA A 145 9.65 -7.04 -4.61
C ALA A 145 10.98 -7.83 -4.52
N ASN A 146 11.35 -8.55 -5.58
CA ASN A 146 12.62 -9.29 -5.64
C ASN A 146 13.83 -8.36 -5.51
N LEU A 147 13.78 -7.18 -6.13
CA LEU A 147 14.82 -6.16 -5.99
C LEU A 147 14.87 -5.60 -4.57
N CYS A 148 13.72 -5.37 -3.92
CA CYS A 148 13.66 -4.95 -2.52
C CYS A 148 14.31 -5.99 -1.61
N ASP A 149 13.97 -7.27 -1.74
CA ASP A 149 14.54 -8.36 -0.96
C ASP A 149 16.07 -8.48 -1.19
N TRP A 150 16.50 -8.35 -2.45
CA TRP A 150 17.92 -8.35 -2.81
C TRP A 150 18.69 -7.17 -2.19
N ALA A 151 18.08 -5.98 -2.18
CA ALA A 151 18.65 -4.77 -1.63
C ALA A 151 18.68 -4.77 -0.10
N GLU A 152 17.62 -5.27 0.56
CA GLU A 152 17.53 -5.33 2.02
C GLU A 152 18.63 -6.21 2.61
N ARG A 153 18.91 -7.37 2.00
CA ARG A 153 20.04 -8.26 2.36
C ARG A 153 21.41 -7.57 2.26
N ARG A 154 21.49 -6.40 1.63
CA ARG A 154 22.69 -5.59 1.43
C ARG A 154 22.62 -4.23 2.13
N HIS A 155 21.67 -4.04 3.04
CA HIS A 155 21.45 -2.77 3.72
C HIS A 155 21.16 -1.60 2.77
N MET A 156 20.49 -1.90 1.64
CA MET A 156 20.03 -0.93 0.67
C MET A 156 18.50 -0.92 0.61
N ALA A 157 17.95 0.09 -0.06
CA ALA A 157 16.55 0.18 -0.39
C ALA A 157 16.35 0.55 -1.87
N VAL A 158 15.32 -0.02 -2.47
CA VAL A 158 14.89 0.25 -3.83
C VAL A 158 13.80 1.32 -3.81
N LEU A 159 13.90 2.29 -4.72
CA LEU A 159 12.86 3.28 -4.97
C LEU A 159 11.85 2.74 -5.98
N PRO A 160 10.57 3.13 -5.91
CA PRO A 160 9.58 2.78 -6.93
C PRO A 160 10.05 3.16 -8.32
N HIS A 161 9.63 2.35 -9.29
CA HIS A 161 10.05 2.51 -10.67
C HIS A 161 9.49 3.78 -11.30
N TYR A 162 10.20 4.28 -12.30
CA TYR A 162 9.78 5.40 -13.11
C TYR A 162 10.11 5.16 -14.58
N SER A 163 9.33 5.74 -15.50
CA SER A 163 9.42 5.45 -16.93
C SER A 163 9.14 6.69 -17.78
N PRO A 164 9.75 6.81 -18.98
CA PRO A 164 9.34 7.80 -19.98
C PRO A 164 7.83 7.72 -20.25
N GLY A 165 7.17 8.88 -20.37
CA GLY A 165 5.71 8.99 -20.48
C GLY A 165 4.98 9.19 -19.15
N TYR A 166 5.65 9.02 -18.01
CA TYR A 166 5.11 9.46 -16.72
C TYR A 166 5.29 10.98 -16.56
N ALA A 167 4.56 11.58 -15.62
CA ALA A 167 4.58 13.03 -15.38
C ALA A 167 6.02 13.59 -15.26
N GLU A 168 6.35 14.64 -16.00
CA GLU A 168 7.70 15.22 -15.99
C GLU A 168 8.81 14.25 -16.46
N TRP A 169 8.49 13.27 -17.31
CA TRP A 169 9.45 12.53 -18.13
C TRP A 169 8.93 12.35 -19.55
N ASP A 170 9.54 13.03 -20.51
CA ASP A 170 9.11 12.99 -21.91
C ASP A 170 9.25 11.58 -22.51
N ILE A 171 8.17 11.11 -23.15
CA ILE A 171 8.12 9.83 -23.87
C ILE A 171 9.13 9.78 -25.02
N ALA A 172 9.55 10.94 -25.56
CA ALA A 172 10.59 11.04 -26.59
C ALA A 172 11.96 10.50 -26.13
N GLU A 173 12.18 10.34 -24.82
CA GLU A 173 13.40 9.73 -24.28
C GLU A 173 13.35 8.19 -24.22
N GLN A 174 12.21 7.56 -24.52
CA GLN A 174 12.04 6.09 -24.50
C GLN A 174 13.01 5.34 -25.45
N PRO A 175 13.24 5.78 -26.72
CA PRO A 175 14.25 5.14 -27.58
C PRO A 175 15.65 5.16 -26.98
N ARG A 176 16.01 6.25 -26.30
CA ARG A 176 17.31 6.42 -25.64
C ARG A 176 17.47 5.46 -24.45
N LEU A 177 16.40 5.25 -23.68
CA LEU A 177 16.39 4.28 -22.58
C LEU A 177 16.52 2.84 -23.10
N LEU A 178 15.79 2.49 -24.16
CA LEU A 178 15.89 1.16 -24.78
C LEU A 178 17.31 0.89 -25.27
N GLU A 179 17.90 1.83 -26.01
CA GLU A 179 19.27 1.70 -26.52
C GLU A 179 20.28 1.54 -25.38
N LEU A 180 20.14 2.34 -24.31
CA LEU A 180 20.97 2.17 -23.12
C LEU A 180 20.86 0.76 -22.54
N MET A 181 19.67 0.18 -22.46
CA MET A 181 19.48 -1.19 -21.95
C MET A 181 20.12 -2.24 -22.86
N LYS A 182 20.09 -2.04 -24.19
CA LYS A 182 20.69 -2.96 -25.17
C LYS A 182 22.23 -2.96 -25.16
N ARG A 183 22.89 -1.88 -24.71
CA ARG A 183 24.37 -1.73 -24.72
C ARG A 183 25.14 -2.80 -23.93
N THR A 184 24.55 -3.43 -22.94
CA THR A 184 25.24 -4.38 -22.05
C THR A 184 24.57 -5.75 -22.12
N GLY A 185 25.28 -6.71 -22.73
CA GLY A 185 24.74 -7.99 -23.19
C GLY A 185 24.81 -9.14 -22.20
N THR A 186 24.58 -8.94 -20.90
CA THR A 186 24.42 -10.10 -19.99
C THR A 186 23.50 -9.82 -18.79
N PRO A 187 22.31 -10.45 -18.73
CA PRO A 187 21.70 -11.28 -19.78
C PRO A 187 21.47 -10.47 -21.08
N PRO A 188 21.37 -11.10 -22.26
CA PRO A 188 21.03 -10.39 -23.48
C PRO A 188 19.65 -9.77 -23.36
N PHE A 189 19.50 -8.56 -23.87
CA PHE A 189 18.19 -7.91 -23.96
C PHE A 189 17.33 -8.63 -25.02
N PRO A 190 16.03 -8.88 -24.79
CA PRO A 190 15.16 -9.53 -25.77
C PRO A 190 15.14 -8.79 -27.11
N SER A 191 15.51 -9.49 -28.20
CA SER A 191 15.78 -8.89 -29.51
C SER A 191 14.56 -8.27 -30.19
N GLY A 192 13.35 -8.69 -29.84
CA GLY A 192 12.10 -8.27 -30.49
C GLY A 192 11.51 -6.94 -30.03
N VAL A 193 12.13 -6.23 -29.09
CA VAL A 193 11.60 -4.94 -28.60
C VAL A 193 12.13 -3.77 -29.41
N GLU A 194 11.22 -2.95 -29.91
CA GLU A 194 11.50 -1.70 -30.61
C GLU A 194 10.65 -0.54 -30.07
N VAL A 195 11.06 0.70 -30.38
CA VAL A 195 10.30 1.90 -30.10
C VAL A 195 9.83 2.49 -31.43
N LEU A 196 8.52 2.74 -31.54
CA LEU A 196 7.92 3.43 -32.68
C LEU A 196 8.20 4.93 -32.61
N GLU A 197 7.96 5.66 -33.70
CA GLU A 197 8.13 7.13 -33.74
C GLU A 197 7.28 7.86 -32.69
N SER A 198 6.12 7.30 -32.32
CA SER A 198 5.26 7.82 -31.26
C SER A 198 5.82 7.65 -29.85
N GLY A 199 6.94 6.92 -29.69
CA GLY A 199 7.47 6.51 -28.40
C GLY A 199 6.83 5.24 -27.84
N MET A 200 5.82 4.67 -28.49
CA MET A 200 5.24 3.38 -28.10
C MET A 200 6.22 2.23 -28.30
N LEU A 201 6.12 1.22 -27.43
CA LEU A 201 6.90 -0.01 -27.56
C LEU A 201 6.15 -1.04 -28.42
N ARG A 202 6.91 -1.83 -29.18
CA ARG A 202 6.43 -3.07 -29.80
C ARG A 202 7.28 -4.24 -29.29
N PRO A 203 6.68 -5.32 -28.76
CA PRO A 203 5.24 -5.53 -28.50
C PRO A 203 4.64 -4.52 -27.51
N LYS A 204 3.36 -4.19 -27.66
CA LYS A 204 2.65 -3.14 -26.88
C LYS A 204 2.69 -3.41 -25.38
N LYS A 205 2.58 -4.68 -24.98
CA LYS A 205 2.60 -5.12 -23.57
C LYS A 205 4.04 -5.28 -23.08
N THR A 206 4.78 -4.18 -23.15
CA THR A 206 6.17 -4.07 -22.70
C THR A 206 6.33 -2.78 -21.90
N LEU A 207 7.14 -2.81 -20.84
CA LEU A 207 7.46 -1.64 -20.01
C LEU A 207 8.98 -1.55 -19.83
N LEU A 208 9.54 -0.34 -20.03
CA LEU A 208 10.90 0.00 -19.62
C LEU A 208 10.82 0.86 -18.36
N ALA A 209 11.64 0.57 -17.36
CA ALA A 209 11.56 1.23 -16.07
C ALA A 209 12.93 1.40 -15.41
N VAL A 210 13.07 2.48 -14.63
CA VAL A 210 14.26 2.79 -13.84
C VAL A 210 13.90 2.74 -12.37
N PHE A 211 14.61 1.92 -11.61
CA PHE A 211 14.51 1.82 -10.17
C PHE A 211 15.73 2.47 -9.51
N GLY A 212 15.53 3.41 -8.60
CA GLY A 212 16.64 3.98 -7.83
C GLY A 212 17.13 3.06 -6.72
N LEU A 213 18.44 3.08 -6.42
CA LEU A 213 19.03 2.37 -5.28
C LEU A 213 19.68 3.36 -4.31
N THR A 214 19.37 3.23 -3.03
CA THR A 214 19.98 4.02 -1.96
C THR A 214 20.47 3.16 -0.80
N ARG A 215 21.55 3.59 -0.14
CA ARG A 215 22.00 3.05 1.15
C ARG A 215 21.32 3.75 2.34
N HIS A 216 20.58 4.83 2.08
CA HIS A 216 19.88 5.62 3.07
C HIS A 216 18.44 5.10 3.26
N THR A 217 18.30 3.90 3.83
CA THR A 217 17.02 3.19 3.98
C THR A 217 16.01 3.98 4.82
N GLU A 218 16.48 4.80 5.76
CA GLU A 218 15.68 5.69 6.59
C GLU A 218 14.98 6.80 5.81
N ARG A 219 15.53 7.18 4.64
CA ARG A 219 14.97 8.23 3.78
C ARG A 219 13.85 7.71 2.90
N VAL A 220 13.93 6.45 2.46
CA VAL A 220 12.88 5.83 1.62
C VAL A 220 11.54 5.82 2.35
N ARG A 221 11.55 5.56 3.66
CA ARG A 221 10.34 5.63 4.52
C ARG A 221 9.69 7.01 4.59
N ARG A 222 10.41 8.07 4.21
CA ARG A 222 9.93 9.46 4.21
C ARG A 222 9.40 9.92 2.85
N LEU A 223 9.61 9.13 1.79
CA LEU A 223 9.17 9.47 0.44
C LEU A 223 7.76 8.93 0.18
N THR A 224 6.78 9.39 0.97
CA THR A 224 5.36 9.03 0.84
C THR A 224 4.77 9.43 -0.52
N GLU A 225 5.42 10.33 -1.24
CA GLU A 225 5.05 10.81 -2.58
C GLU A 225 5.24 9.77 -3.71
N LEU A 226 5.86 8.62 -3.41
CA LEU A 226 6.21 7.61 -4.40
C LEU A 226 5.11 6.58 -4.67
N VAL A 227 4.00 6.59 -3.91
CA VAL A 227 2.83 5.75 -4.19
C VAL A 227 1.75 6.61 -4.87
N PRO A 228 1.52 6.48 -6.20
CA PRO A 228 0.64 7.40 -6.92
C PRO A 228 -0.80 7.43 -6.38
N CYS A 229 -1.34 6.28 -5.98
CA CYS A 229 -2.67 6.20 -5.37
C CYS A 229 -2.73 6.88 -3.99
N GLU A 230 -1.63 6.96 -3.25
CA GLU A 230 -1.59 7.72 -2.00
C GLU A 230 -1.47 9.23 -2.24
N ASN A 231 -1.14 9.69 -3.46
CA ASN A 231 -0.92 11.11 -3.74
C ASN A 231 -1.93 11.69 -4.76
N CYS A 232 -2.83 10.87 -5.28
CA CYS A 232 -3.89 11.30 -6.17
C CYS A 232 -5.09 11.83 -5.36
N SER A 233 -5.36 13.13 -5.43
CA SER A 233 -6.46 13.80 -4.71
C SER A 233 -7.87 13.54 -5.29
N TYR A 234 -7.99 12.77 -6.38
CA TYR A 234 -9.28 12.46 -7.00
C TYR A 234 -10.13 11.49 -6.14
N ALA A 235 -10.91 12.04 -5.21
CA ALA A 235 -11.60 11.29 -4.16
C ALA A 235 -12.44 10.09 -4.66
N SER A 236 -13.15 10.24 -5.78
CA SER A 236 -14.08 9.23 -6.31
C SER A 236 -13.44 8.20 -7.25
N CYS A 237 -12.12 7.97 -7.16
CA CYS A 237 -11.44 6.97 -7.97
C CYS A 237 -11.84 5.54 -7.57
N GLN A 238 -12.72 4.91 -8.36
CA GLN A 238 -13.18 3.53 -8.14
C GLN A 238 -12.08 2.47 -8.37
N TYR A 239 -10.97 2.87 -8.97
CA TYR A 239 -9.82 2.02 -9.31
C TYR A 239 -8.62 2.20 -8.36
N ARG A 240 -8.80 2.94 -7.26
CA ARG A 240 -7.73 3.31 -6.34
C ARG A 240 -7.16 2.08 -5.61
N ARG A 241 -5.85 1.85 -5.78
CA ARG A 241 -5.11 0.72 -5.13
C ARG A 241 -4.81 0.96 -3.65
N ALA A 242 -4.57 2.21 -3.25
CA ALA A 242 -4.28 2.60 -1.86
C ALA A 242 -4.99 3.92 -1.52
N PRO A 243 -5.47 4.12 -0.27
CA PRO A 243 -6.13 5.37 0.13
C PRO A 243 -5.26 6.60 -0.16
N TYR A 244 -5.88 7.71 -0.56
CA TYR A 244 -5.18 8.99 -0.68
C TYR A 244 -4.64 9.42 0.69
N ARG A 245 -3.44 10.00 0.73
CA ARG A 245 -2.78 10.62 1.86
C ARG A 245 -2.53 12.08 1.47
N ARG A 246 -3.18 13.04 2.14
CA ARG A 246 -2.91 14.46 1.91
C ARG A 246 -1.42 14.73 2.17
N ALA A 247 -0.77 15.47 1.26
CA ALA A 247 0.58 15.98 1.51
C ALA A 247 0.57 16.82 2.80
N PRO A 248 1.61 16.77 3.65
CA PRO A 248 1.71 17.65 4.81
C PRO A 248 1.59 19.10 4.33
N ARG A 249 0.63 19.86 4.89
CA ARG A 249 0.52 21.29 4.59
C ARG A 249 1.85 21.96 4.94
N ALA A 250 2.47 22.62 3.96
CA ALA A 250 3.56 23.54 4.22
C ALA A 250 3.02 24.68 5.09
N ASN A 251 3.70 24.93 6.21
CA ASN A 251 3.32 25.94 7.19
C ASN A 251 2.98 27.30 6.57
N GLY A 252 1.93 27.93 7.09
CA GLY A 252 1.74 29.38 7.02
C GLY A 252 0.43 29.81 6.40
N GLN A 253 -0.68 29.59 7.10
CA GLN A 253 -1.85 30.47 7.03
C GLN A 253 -2.73 30.21 8.25
N GLU A 254 -2.63 31.10 9.23
CA GLU A 254 -3.58 31.22 10.34
C GLU A 254 -4.95 31.59 9.75
N ALA A 255 -5.94 30.75 10.03
CA ALA A 255 -7.35 31.11 9.88
C ALA A 255 -8.00 30.90 11.25
N THR A 256 -8.33 32.03 11.87
CA THR A 256 -9.20 32.17 13.03
C THR A 256 -10.59 31.60 12.73
N GLU A 257 -10.91 30.45 13.32
CA GLU A 257 -12.28 29.93 13.45
C GLU A 257 -12.30 28.99 14.67
N ARG A 258 -13.42 29.00 15.42
CA ARG A 258 -13.59 28.36 16.73
C ARG A 258 -12.95 26.96 16.77
N LEU A 259 -11.95 26.78 17.64
CA LEU A 259 -11.16 25.54 17.76
C LEU A 259 -12.08 24.34 18.02
N ALA A 260 -12.41 23.59 16.97
CA ALA A 260 -12.88 22.22 17.10
C ALA A 260 -11.79 21.43 17.85
N VAL A 261 -12.13 20.99 19.06
CA VAL A 261 -11.22 20.30 19.98
C VAL A 261 -10.82 18.94 19.40
N LEU A 262 -11.78 18.27 18.76
CA LEU A 262 -11.58 17.05 17.97
C LEU A 262 -11.54 17.40 16.49
N ASP A 263 -10.88 16.56 15.70
CA ASP A 263 -10.87 16.70 14.24
C ASP A 263 -12.19 16.17 13.67
N TYR A 264 -13.13 17.06 13.33
CA TYR A 264 -14.45 16.66 12.80
C TYR A 264 -14.36 16.10 11.38
N GLU A 265 -13.26 16.35 10.67
CA GLU A 265 -12.97 15.80 9.34
C GLU A 265 -12.00 14.61 9.43
N ALA A 266 -11.87 13.99 10.60
CA ALA A 266 -10.94 12.90 10.85
C ALA A 266 -11.07 11.76 9.82
N GLU A 267 -9.93 11.42 9.21
CA GLU A 267 -9.78 10.21 8.40
C GLU A 267 -9.33 9.04 9.31
N TYR A 268 -10.16 8.01 9.40
CA TYR A 268 -9.90 6.85 10.25
C TYR A 268 -9.24 5.69 9.48
N SER A 269 -8.57 4.80 10.20
CA SER A 269 -7.96 3.60 9.62
C SER A 269 -8.98 2.56 9.13
N VAL A 270 -10.21 2.68 9.61
CA VAL A 270 -11.38 1.84 9.29
C VAL A 270 -12.50 2.69 8.73
N ASN A 271 -13.39 2.10 7.94
CA ASN A 271 -14.49 2.85 7.35
C ASN A 271 -15.45 3.39 8.43
N THR A 272 -16.09 4.52 8.14
CA THR A 272 -17.00 5.20 9.08
C THR A 272 -18.26 4.40 9.39
N LYS A 273 -18.73 3.52 8.49
CA LYS A 273 -19.87 2.63 8.78
C LYS A 273 -19.54 1.61 9.87
N ALA A 274 -18.32 1.08 9.89
CA ALA A 274 -17.83 0.15 10.90
C ALA A 274 -17.68 0.86 12.25
N LEU A 275 -17.10 2.08 12.23
CA LEU A 275 -17.00 2.91 13.44
C LEU A 275 -18.36 3.28 14.00
N LYS A 276 -19.32 3.66 13.16
CA LYS A 276 -20.71 3.90 13.56
C LYS A 276 -21.31 2.67 14.24
N LYS A 277 -21.23 1.51 13.59
CA LYS A 277 -21.73 0.25 14.13
C LYS A 277 -21.08 -0.10 15.47
N TRP A 278 -19.76 0.03 15.59
CA TRP A 278 -19.06 -0.25 16.84
C TRP A 278 -19.34 0.78 17.94
N ALA A 279 -19.53 2.05 17.58
CA ALA A 279 -19.95 3.08 18.52
C ALA A 279 -21.34 2.79 19.10
N GLU A 280 -22.26 2.28 18.26
CA GLU A 280 -23.63 1.94 18.66
C GLU A 280 -23.72 0.61 19.44
N GLU A 281 -22.99 -0.43 19.01
CA GLU A 281 -23.15 -1.79 19.53
C GLU A 281 -22.13 -2.17 20.60
N ARG A 282 -20.96 -1.52 20.64
CA ARG A 282 -19.79 -1.99 21.41
C ARG A 282 -19.19 -0.94 22.33
N LEU A 283 -19.60 0.32 22.23
CA LEU A 283 -19.06 1.41 23.02
C LEU A 283 -20.14 1.97 23.96
N SER A 284 -19.77 2.15 25.23
CA SER A 284 -20.56 2.94 26.18
C SER A 284 -19.73 4.13 26.64
N LEU A 285 -20.31 5.32 26.56
CA LEU A 285 -19.70 6.57 27.01
C LEU A 285 -20.50 7.11 28.20
N ARG A 286 -19.80 7.49 29.27
CA ARG A 286 -20.37 8.18 30.42
C ARG A 286 -19.57 9.45 30.72
N THR A 287 -20.22 10.60 30.59
CA THR A 287 -19.67 11.90 31.01
C THR A 287 -19.89 12.09 32.51
N CYS A 288 -18.84 12.44 33.24
CA CYS A 288 -18.88 12.77 34.66
C CYS A 288 -19.11 14.27 34.88
N GLU A 289 -19.48 14.66 36.10
CA GLU A 289 -19.73 16.06 36.48
C GLU A 289 -18.52 16.98 36.27
N ASP A 290 -17.30 16.45 36.41
CA ASP A 290 -16.03 17.15 36.16
C ASP A 290 -15.66 17.26 34.67
N GLY A 291 -16.55 16.82 33.77
CA GLY A 291 -16.33 16.79 32.33
C GLY A 291 -15.47 15.63 31.83
N THR A 292 -14.97 14.75 32.72
CA THR A 292 -14.24 13.55 32.28
C THR A 292 -15.18 12.56 31.61
N ILE A 293 -14.66 11.78 30.67
CA ILE A 293 -15.43 10.75 29.95
C ILE A 293 -14.86 9.38 30.25
N HIS A 294 -15.73 8.47 30.70
CA HIS A 294 -15.44 7.06 30.81
C HIS A 294 -15.97 6.33 29.57
N ALA A 295 -15.06 5.76 28.80
CA ALA A 295 -15.37 4.93 27.64
C ALA A 295 -15.11 3.46 27.96
N LEU A 296 -16.13 2.63 27.77
CA LEU A 296 -16.04 1.17 27.84
C LEU A 296 -16.30 0.60 26.45
N PHE A 297 -15.28 0.03 25.83
CA PHE A 297 -15.40 -0.67 24.55
C PHE A 297 -15.32 -2.18 24.75
N ARG A 298 -16.31 -2.92 24.23
CA ARG A 298 -16.39 -4.38 24.26
C ARG A 298 -15.86 -4.98 22.97
N TYR A 299 -14.69 -5.58 23.05
CA TYR A 299 -14.11 -6.38 21.96
C TYR A 299 -14.63 -7.82 22.03
N GLU A 300 -15.05 -8.35 20.89
CA GLU A 300 -15.46 -9.75 20.71
C GLU A 300 -14.67 -10.38 19.57
N GLY A 301 -14.10 -11.56 19.82
CA GLY A 301 -13.36 -12.33 18.83
C GLY A 301 -13.32 -13.81 19.20
N THR A 302 -12.37 -14.54 18.60
CA THR A 302 -12.16 -15.97 18.87
C THR A 302 -10.71 -16.26 19.28
N THR A 303 -10.51 -17.34 20.04
CA THR A 303 -9.17 -17.83 20.42
C THR A 303 -8.38 -18.34 19.21
N CYS A 304 -7.06 -18.50 19.41
CA CYS A 304 -6.08 -18.80 18.38
C CYS A 304 -5.83 -20.29 18.08
N ASN A 305 -6.54 -21.20 18.75
CA ASN A 305 -6.42 -22.64 18.57
C ASN A 305 -7.45 -23.15 17.54
N ASN A 306 -7.17 -24.32 16.94
CA ASN A 306 -8.13 -25.02 16.10
C ASN A 306 -9.41 -25.27 16.91
N MET A 307 -10.53 -24.69 16.44
CA MET A 307 -11.86 -24.61 17.07
C MET A 307 -12.20 -23.33 17.87
N GLY A 308 -11.44 -22.23 17.71
CA GLY A 308 -11.76 -20.84 18.08
C GLY A 308 -12.96 -20.62 19.02
N ARG A 309 -12.68 -20.52 20.33
CA ARG A 309 -13.70 -20.20 21.35
C ARG A 309 -13.99 -18.71 21.39
N PRO A 310 -15.24 -18.28 21.69
CA PRO A 310 -15.55 -16.88 21.94
C PRO A 310 -14.61 -16.28 22.98
N LEU A 311 -14.18 -15.05 22.72
CA LEU A 311 -13.22 -14.30 23.51
C LEU A 311 -13.66 -12.84 23.63
N THR A 312 -13.88 -12.37 24.84
CA THR A 312 -14.37 -11.02 25.11
C THR A 312 -13.40 -10.25 25.99
N PHE A 313 -13.02 -9.05 25.55
CA PHE A 313 -12.20 -8.10 26.31
C PHE A 313 -12.88 -6.75 26.45
N HIS A 314 -12.76 -6.16 27.63
CA HIS A 314 -13.21 -4.80 27.93
C HIS A 314 -12.02 -3.85 27.93
N TYR A 315 -12.10 -2.83 27.07
CA TYR A 315 -11.16 -1.71 27.02
C TYR A 315 -11.81 -0.52 27.71
N ASN A 316 -11.27 -0.15 28.87
CA ASN A 316 -11.68 1.00 29.65
C ASN A 316 -10.71 2.14 29.37
N VAL A 317 -11.22 3.29 28.95
CA VAL A 317 -10.45 4.50 28.68
C VAL A 317 -11.09 5.66 29.42
N LYS A 318 -10.32 6.34 30.27
CA LYS A 318 -10.74 7.59 30.92
C LYS A 318 -10.11 8.76 30.17
N LEU A 319 -10.94 9.64 29.64
CA LEU A 319 -10.56 10.85 28.94
C LEU A 319 -10.79 12.07 29.83
N GLY A 320 -9.90 13.06 29.72
CA GLY A 320 -10.10 14.38 30.32
C GLY A 320 -11.21 15.19 29.61
N PRO A 321 -11.51 16.38 30.12
CA PRO A 321 -12.61 17.21 29.62
C PRO A 321 -12.38 17.75 28.20
N ARG A 322 -13.49 18.12 27.52
CA ARG A 322 -13.51 18.71 26.16
C ARG A 322 -12.52 19.87 26.05
N GLY A 323 -12.52 20.81 27.00
CA GLY A 323 -11.63 21.97 26.98
C GLY A 323 -10.12 21.66 26.90
N GLU A 324 -9.70 20.43 27.21
CA GLU A 324 -8.29 20.00 27.18
C GLU A 324 -7.90 19.19 25.94
N GLY A 325 -8.85 18.85 25.05
CA GLY A 325 -8.58 17.94 23.93
C GLY A 325 -8.77 16.47 24.22
N TYR A 326 -9.62 16.12 25.21
CA TYR A 326 -9.83 14.75 25.67
C TYR A 326 -8.52 13.97 25.91
N PRO A 327 -7.61 14.47 26.77
CA PRO A 327 -6.38 13.76 27.05
C PRO A 327 -6.65 12.37 27.63
N ILE A 328 -5.97 11.34 27.14
CA ILE A 328 -6.09 9.96 27.61
C ILE A 328 -5.42 9.86 28.98
N ARG A 329 -6.23 9.82 30.05
CA ARG A 329 -5.75 9.83 31.45
C ARG A 329 -5.46 8.43 31.95
N GLU A 330 -6.38 7.49 31.71
CA GLU A 330 -6.26 6.11 32.18
C GLU A 330 -6.70 5.13 31.09
N GLN A 331 -6.05 3.97 31.05
CA GLN A 331 -6.35 2.89 30.13
C GLN A 331 -6.20 1.56 30.85
N ARG A 332 -7.17 0.66 30.65
CA ARG A 332 -7.14 -0.70 31.16
C ARG A 332 -7.82 -1.64 30.17
N CYS A 333 -7.15 -2.74 29.84
CA CYS A 333 -7.74 -3.84 29.07
C CYS A 333 -7.78 -5.09 29.95
N ALA A 334 -8.95 -5.72 30.06
CA ALA A 334 -9.11 -6.96 30.81
C ALA A 334 -10.19 -7.85 30.18
N PRO A 335 -10.17 -9.17 30.39
CA PRO A 335 -11.26 -10.04 29.97
C PRO A 335 -12.59 -9.58 30.58
N ALA A 336 -13.69 -9.79 29.87
CA ALA A 336 -15.01 -9.59 30.47
C ALA A 336 -15.18 -10.54 31.67
N GLY A 337 -15.90 -10.10 32.70
CA GLY A 337 -15.95 -10.81 33.99
C GLY A 337 -16.56 -12.22 33.93
N ASP A 338 -17.38 -12.47 32.92
CA ASP A 338 -18.04 -13.74 32.61
C ASP A 338 -17.34 -14.55 31.49
N ASP A 339 -16.29 -14.01 30.87
CA ASP A 339 -15.60 -14.62 29.73
C ASP A 339 -14.36 -15.42 30.16
N THR A 340 -14.37 -16.72 29.85
CA THR A 340 -13.24 -17.63 30.07
C THR A 340 -12.52 -18.00 28.78
N GLY A 341 -12.81 -17.34 27.65
CA GLY A 341 -12.15 -17.59 26.38
C GLY A 341 -10.65 -17.33 26.45
N HIS A 342 -10.26 -16.29 27.18
CA HIS A 342 -8.86 -15.88 27.30
C HIS A 342 -7.97 -16.97 27.94
N THR A 343 -8.54 -17.82 28.80
CA THR A 343 -7.80 -18.91 29.44
C THR A 343 -7.40 -20.03 28.47
N HIS A 344 -7.97 -20.04 27.27
CA HIS A 344 -7.72 -21.01 26.21
C HIS A 344 -6.84 -20.47 25.09
N MET A 345 -6.28 -19.25 25.25
CA MET A 345 -5.33 -18.67 24.30
C MET A 345 -3.96 -19.34 24.43
N CYS A 346 -3.25 -19.56 23.32
CA CYS A 346 -1.96 -20.28 23.34
C CYS A 346 -0.92 -19.65 24.28
N GLN A 347 -0.77 -18.33 24.24
CA GLN A 347 0.17 -17.61 25.12
C GLN A 347 -0.31 -17.56 26.58
N TYR A 348 -1.63 -17.65 26.81
CA TYR A 348 -2.15 -17.79 28.17
C TYR A 348 -1.84 -19.18 28.73
N LEU A 349 -2.05 -20.24 27.95
CA LEU A 349 -1.74 -21.62 28.34
C LEU A 349 -0.24 -21.82 28.60
N GLU A 350 0.62 -21.15 27.83
CA GLU A 350 2.07 -21.19 28.03
C GLU A 350 2.51 -20.44 29.30
N ASN A 351 2.02 -19.21 29.50
CA ASN A 351 2.34 -18.41 30.69
C ASN A 351 1.25 -17.37 30.99
N PRO A 352 0.28 -17.67 31.88
CA PRO A 352 -0.83 -16.78 32.20
C PRO A 352 -0.36 -15.43 32.73
N GLY A 353 0.62 -15.45 33.64
CA GLY A 353 1.16 -14.25 34.27
C GLY A 353 1.82 -13.31 33.27
N ARG A 354 2.63 -13.85 32.34
CA ARG A 354 3.29 -13.07 31.28
C ARG A 354 2.27 -12.45 30.32
N MET A 355 1.28 -13.23 29.87
CA MET A 355 0.26 -12.75 28.93
C MET A 355 -0.59 -11.64 29.54
N MET A 356 -1.12 -11.86 30.76
CA MET A 356 -1.95 -10.87 31.44
C MET A 356 -1.17 -9.61 31.83
N ALA A 357 0.09 -9.76 32.25
CA ALA A 357 0.96 -8.61 32.51
C ALA A 357 1.34 -7.84 31.25
N ALA A 358 1.36 -8.46 30.07
CA ALA A 358 1.57 -7.76 28.80
C ALA A 358 0.33 -6.91 28.47
N ILE A 359 -0.87 -7.51 28.53
CA ILE A 359 -2.14 -6.80 28.28
C ILE A 359 -2.30 -5.59 29.21
N GLU A 360 -2.02 -5.75 30.52
CA GLU A 360 -2.16 -4.64 31.49
C GLU A 360 -1.14 -3.51 31.24
N ARG A 361 0.04 -3.79 30.67
CA ARG A 361 1.05 -2.77 30.38
C ARG A 361 0.75 -1.95 29.12
N GLU A 362 -0.06 -2.46 28.21
CA GLU A 362 -0.37 -1.81 26.94
C GLU A 362 -1.28 -0.60 27.16
N LYS A 363 -0.68 0.59 27.13
CA LYS A 363 -1.36 1.89 27.32
C LYS A 363 -0.93 2.88 26.22
N PRO A 364 -1.23 2.59 24.94
CA PRO A 364 -0.79 3.42 23.84
C PRO A 364 -1.34 4.84 23.94
N LEU A 365 -0.57 5.84 23.50
CA LEU A 365 -0.98 7.26 23.51
C LEU A 365 -1.37 7.80 24.90
N SER A 366 -0.96 7.13 25.99
CA SER A 366 -1.21 7.60 27.35
C SER A 366 -0.70 9.03 27.54
N ARG A 367 -1.53 9.87 28.16
CA ARG A 367 -1.32 11.31 28.38
C ARG A 367 -1.36 12.19 27.13
N GLN A 368 -1.58 11.63 25.93
CA GLN A 368 -1.79 12.41 24.72
C GLN A 368 -3.28 12.78 24.56
N ARG A 369 -3.57 13.80 23.74
CA ARG A 369 -4.94 14.13 23.30
C ARG A 369 -5.50 13.03 22.42
N LEU A 370 -6.81 12.84 22.42
CA LEU A 370 -7.45 11.77 21.67
C LEU A 370 -7.14 11.83 20.16
N ASN A 371 -7.02 13.02 19.57
CA ASN A 371 -6.63 13.21 18.16
C ASN A 371 -5.30 12.55 17.79
N ALA A 372 -4.42 12.27 18.78
CA ALA A 372 -3.18 11.55 18.53
C ALA A 372 -3.41 10.16 17.91
N VAL A 373 -4.59 9.56 18.11
CA VAL A 373 -4.95 8.28 17.48
C VAL A 373 -4.96 8.37 15.95
N LEU A 374 -5.33 9.52 15.39
CA LEU A 374 -5.42 9.73 13.95
C LEU A 374 -4.03 9.73 13.27
N ALA A 375 -2.99 10.10 14.03
CA ALA A 375 -1.59 10.08 13.57
C ALA A 375 -0.83 8.82 14.03
N TRP A 376 -1.46 7.95 14.82
CA TRP A 376 -0.79 6.80 15.43
C TRP A 376 -0.55 5.67 14.42
N ARG A 377 0.72 5.56 13.99
CA ARG A 377 1.18 4.48 13.12
C ARG A 377 1.32 3.18 13.91
N ARG A 378 0.51 2.19 13.56
CA ARG A 378 0.49 0.84 14.14
C ARG A 378 0.31 -0.21 13.03
N PRO A 379 0.80 -1.44 13.19
CA PRO A 379 0.60 -2.51 12.21
C PRO A 379 -0.90 -2.75 11.94
N ALA A 380 -1.27 -2.90 10.66
CA ALA A 380 -2.63 -3.28 10.28
C ALA A 380 -2.75 -4.81 10.39
N CYS A 381 -3.45 -5.29 11.42
CA CYS A 381 -3.56 -6.73 11.70
C CYS A 381 -5.02 -7.12 12.00
N ALA A 382 -5.89 -6.98 10.99
CA ALA A 382 -7.33 -7.21 11.14
C ALA A 382 -7.69 -8.67 11.47
N THR A 383 -6.92 -9.63 10.97
CA THR A 383 -7.11 -11.08 11.20
C THR A 383 -6.11 -11.65 12.21
N GLY A 384 -5.40 -10.78 12.93
CA GLY A 384 -4.31 -11.15 13.82
C GLY A 384 -4.76 -11.78 15.14
N CYS A 385 -4.05 -12.84 15.52
CA CYS A 385 -4.20 -13.52 16.81
C CYS A 385 -4.06 -12.54 17.99
N TYR A 386 -4.99 -12.57 18.97
CA TYR A 386 -4.92 -11.68 20.15
C TYR A 386 -3.66 -11.91 21.00
N CYS A 387 -3.04 -13.09 20.93
CA CYS A 387 -1.78 -13.38 21.59
C CYS A 387 -0.60 -12.54 21.07
N GLU A 388 -0.70 -12.02 19.85
CA GLU A 388 0.36 -11.26 19.20
C GLU A 388 0.32 -9.77 19.62
N PRO A 389 1.44 -9.16 20.06
CA PRO A 389 1.49 -7.75 20.43
C PRO A 389 0.99 -6.80 19.34
N SER A 390 1.39 -7.01 18.08
CA SER A 390 0.96 -6.17 16.95
C SER A 390 -0.56 -6.21 16.72
N SER A 391 -1.19 -7.36 16.98
CA SER A 391 -2.64 -7.53 16.90
C SER A 391 -3.38 -6.83 18.04
N ARG A 392 -2.81 -6.74 19.23
CA ARG A 392 -3.40 -5.98 20.35
C ARG A 392 -3.21 -4.48 20.15
N GLU A 393 -2.06 -4.07 19.63
CA GLU A 393 -1.79 -2.69 19.24
C GLU A 393 -2.79 -2.21 18.18
N HIS A 394 -3.04 -3.04 17.16
CA HIS A 394 -4.07 -2.79 16.15
C HIS A 394 -5.46 -2.57 16.79
N LYS A 395 -5.87 -3.46 17.70
CA LYS A 395 -7.17 -3.41 18.40
C LYS A 395 -7.31 -2.16 19.28
N TRP A 396 -6.25 -1.78 20.00
CA TRP A 396 -6.22 -0.53 20.76
C TRP A 396 -6.52 0.69 19.90
N GLY A 397 -5.98 0.75 18.69
CA GLY A 397 -6.28 1.87 17.82
C GLY A 397 -7.70 1.85 17.24
N LEU A 398 -8.28 0.67 17.00
CA LEU A 398 -9.72 0.57 16.66
C LEU A 398 -10.61 1.10 17.79
N VAL A 399 -10.26 0.78 19.04
CA VAL A 399 -10.96 1.28 20.23
C VAL A 399 -10.88 2.81 20.30
N LEU A 400 -9.68 3.37 20.23
CA LEU A 400 -9.47 4.82 20.34
C LEU A 400 -10.08 5.58 19.16
N GLU A 401 -10.04 5.03 17.94
CA GLU A 401 -10.71 5.62 16.77
C GLU A 401 -12.24 5.57 16.90
N THR A 402 -12.80 4.49 17.47
CA THR A 402 -14.24 4.41 17.74
C THR A 402 -14.67 5.43 18.78
N ILE A 403 -13.89 5.60 19.86
CA ILE A 403 -14.14 6.63 20.87
C ILE A 403 -14.07 8.03 20.25
N HIS A 404 -13.04 8.32 19.44
CA HIS A 404 -12.90 9.58 18.74
C HIS A 404 -14.12 9.87 17.84
N TYR A 405 -14.52 8.90 17.01
CA TYR A 405 -15.73 8.98 16.19
C TYR A 405 -16.99 9.28 16.99
N ALA A 406 -17.23 8.53 18.07
CA ALA A 406 -18.42 8.74 18.89
C ALA A 406 -18.46 10.14 19.51
N LEU A 407 -17.33 10.65 20.00
CA LEU A 407 -17.26 11.99 20.57
C LEU A 407 -17.42 13.10 19.53
N VAL A 408 -16.87 12.93 18.32
CA VAL A 408 -17.13 13.86 17.21
C VAL A 408 -18.63 13.93 16.90
N GLN A 409 -19.33 12.79 16.82
CA GLN A 409 -20.77 12.79 16.57
C GLN A 409 -21.56 13.43 17.72
N MET A 410 -21.14 13.22 18.97
CA MET A 410 -21.75 13.88 20.13
C MET A 410 -21.56 15.40 20.10
N GLU A 411 -20.37 15.90 19.77
CA GLU A 411 -20.11 17.34 19.66
C GLU A 411 -20.91 17.96 18.53
N LEU A 412 -20.97 17.32 17.35
CA LEU A 412 -21.78 17.78 16.23
C LEU A 412 -23.27 17.83 16.56
N ALA A 413 -23.77 16.89 17.36
CA ALA A 413 -25.17 16.89 17.81
C ALA A 413 -25.44 18.00 18.84
N GLN A 414 -24.52 18.23 19.78
CA GLN A 414 -24.63 19.29 20.79
C GLN A 414 -24.53 20.69 20.18
N ASP A 415 -23.67 20.88 19.19
CA ASP A 415 -23.48 22.16 18.50
C ASP A 415 -24.63 22.47 17.50
N ALA A 416 -25.51 21.49 17.23
CA ALA A 416 -26.67 21.62 16.35
C ALA A 416 -28.00 21.91 17.09
N GLU A 417 -28.06 21.77 18.41
CA GLU A 417 -29.24 22.17 19.19
C GLU A 417 -29.24 23.71 19.38
N PRO A 418 -30.27 24.44 18.89
CA PRO A 418 -30.35 25.88 19.09
C PRO A 418 -30.63 26.17 20.57
N SER A 419 -29.76 27.01 21.18
CA SER A 419 -29.99 27.61 22.50
C SER A 419 -31.20 28.54 22.52
#